data_AF-A0A3M1WYH7-F1
#
_entry.id   AF-A0A3M1WYH7-F1
#
_cell.length_a   1.000
_cell.length_b   1.000
_cell.length_c   1.000
_cell.angle_alpha   90.00
_cell.angle_beta   90.00
_cell.angle_gamma   90.00
#
_symmetry.space_group_name_H-M   'P 1'
#
loop_
_entity.id
_entity.type
_entity.pdbx_description
1 polymer ?
#
loop_
_entity_poly.entity_id
_entity_poly.type
_entity_poly.pdbx_seq_one_letter_code
_entity_poly.pdbx_strand_id
1 'polypeptide(L)' 'QLEEAELERLCSIYAHYVGPLARNLVLRALRRAPSLQGLHEQLAGEIPDPRERAEFLDRVAG' A
#
# COMPACT_ATOMS: atom_id res chain seq x y z
N GLN A 1 -5.46 7.86 12.60
CA GLN A 1 -4.04 7.70 12.22
C GLN A 1 -3.77 6.21 12.20
N LEU A 2 -3.04 5.69 11.21
CA LEU A 2 -2.65 4.26 11.19
C LEU A 2 -1.73 3.98 12.38
N GLU A 3 -1.96 2.85 13.05
CA GLU A 3 -1.05 2.37 14.09
C GLU A 3 0.27 1.88 13.46
N GLU A 4 1.37 1.89 14.21
CA GLU A 4 2.69 1.46 13.68
C GLU A 4 2.62 0.01 13.15
N ALA A 5 1.89 -0.87 13.82
CA ALA A 5 1.72 -2.26 13.40
C ALA A 5 0.97 -2.40 12.06
N GLU A 6 -0.02 -1.54 11.80
CA GLU A 6 -0.74 -1.52 10.53
C GLU A 6 0.12 -0.93 9.41
N LEU A 7 0.89 0.11 9.72
CA LEU A 7 1.85 0.69 8.79
C LEU A 7 2.93 -0.32 8.38
N GLU A 8 3.48 -1.06 9.34
CA GLU A 8 4.47 -2.12 9.07
C GLU A 8 3.88 -3.25 8.22
N ARG A 9 2.66 -3.72 8.52
CA ARG A 9 1.96 -4.70 7.69
C ARG A 9 1.77 -4.21 6.26
N LEU A 10 1.26 -3.00 6.09
CA LEU A 10 1.04 -2.41 4.76
C LEU A 10 2.37 -2.29 3.99
N CYS A 11 3.44 -1.84 4.64
CA CYS A 11 4.77 -1.76 4.03
C CYS A 11 5.30 -3.14 3.61
N SER A 12 5.08 -4.17 4.43
CA SER A 12 5.52 -5.54 4.14
C SER A 12 4.77 -6.14 2.95
N ILE A 13 3.44 -5.97 2.90
CA ILE A 13 2.62 -6.40 1.76
C ILE A 13 3.06 -5.66 0.50
N TYR A 14 3.19 -4.34 0.57
CA TYR A 14 3.56 -3.52 -0.59
C TYR A 14 4.98 -3.81 -1.10
N ALA A 15 5.93 -4.13 -0.21
CA ALA A 15 7.29 -4.51 -0.57
C ALA A 15 7.37 -5.77 -1.45
N HIS A 16 6.37 -6.65 -1.39
CA HIS A 16 6.29 -7.80 -2.29
C HIS A 16 6.21 -7.38 -3.77
N TYR A 17 5.55 -6.25 -4.04
CA TYR A 17 5.26 -5.77 -5.40
C TYR A 17 6.27 -4.74 -5.89
N VAL A 18 6.74 -3.84 -5.02
CA VAL A 18 7.59 -2.70 -5.41
C VAL A 18 9.00 -2.74 -4.80
N GLY A 19 9.31 -3.76 -4.01
CA GLY A 19 10.60 -3.96 -3.38
C GLY A 19 10.85 -3.08 -2.14
N PRO A 20 12.14 -2.94 -1.72
CA PRO A 20 12.51 -2.41 -0.40
C PRO A 20 12.20 -0.91 -0.21
N LEU A 21 11.81 -0.20 -1.27
CA LEU A 21 11.41 1.21 -1.22
C LEU A 21 9.96 1.40 -0.74
N ALA A 22 9.21 0.31 -0.54
CA ALA A 22 7.79 0.33 -0.15
C ALA A 22 7.49 1.26 1.04
N ARG A 23 8.30 1.24 2.11
CA ARG A 23 8.04 2.09 3.28
C ARG A 23 8.02 3.58 2.93
N ASN A 24 8.95 4.04 2.10
CA ASN A 24 8.99 5.44 1.68
C ASN A 24 7.78 5.81 0.80
N LEU A 25 7.34 4.89 -0.05
CA LEU A 25 6.18 5.07 -0.92
C LEU A 25 4.88 5.11 -0.11
N VAL A 26 4.68 4.18 0.83
CA VAL A 26 3.55 4.16 1.76
C VAL A 26 3.49 5.46 2.56
N LEU A 27 4.61 5.92 3.13
CA LEU A 27 4.64 7.18 3.88
C LEU A 27 4.31 8.39 3.00
N ARG A 28 4.73 8.40 1.73
CA ARG A 28 4.39 9.47 0.77
C ARG A 28 2.90 9.47 0.43
N ALA A 29 2.33 8.29 0.18
CA ALA A 29 0.92 8.12 -0.13
C ALA A 29 0.04 8.46 1.09
N LEU A 30 0.45 8.05 2.30
CA LEU A 30 -0.26 8.33 3.55
C LEU A 30 -0.46 9.83 3.80
N ARG A 31 0.50 10.67 3.42
CA ARG A 31 0.39 12.14 3.54
C ARG A 31 -0.57 12.78 2.53
N ARG A 32 -0.93 12.06 1.46
CA ARG A 32 -1.74 12.56 0.34
C ARG A 32 -3.13 11.92 0.31
N ALA A 33 -3.27 10.73 0.90
CA ALA A 33 -4.50 9.98 0.90
C ALA A 33 -5.52 10.60 1.87
N PRO A 34 -6.75 10.90 1.42
CA PRO A 34 -7.81 11.45 2.28
C PRO A 34 -8.46 10.38 3.18
N SER A 35 -8.18 9.09 2.93
CA SER A 35 -8.74 7.95 3.64
C SER A 35 -7.86 6.71 3.47
N LEU A 36 -8.10 5.68 4.27
CA LEU A 36 -7.40 4.39 4.16
C LEU A 36 -7.68 3.70 2.82
N GLN A 37 -8.92 3.74 2.36
CA GLN A 37 -9.28 3.24 1.02
C GLN A 37 -8.52 4.00 -0.07
N GLY A 38 -8.48 5.33 0.02
CA GLY A 38 -7.72 6.15 -0.93
C GLY A 38 -6.21 5.86 -0.90
N LEU A 39 -5.66 5.48 0.25
CA LEU A 39 -4.27 5.03 0.38
C LEU A 39 -4.06 3.72 -0.39
N HIS A 40 -4.91 2.72 -0.17
CA HIS A 40 -4.81 1.43 -0.86
C HIS A 40 -4.94 1.61 -2.37
N GLU A 41 -5.90 2.40 -2.84
CA GLU A 41 -6.09 2.69 -4.27
C GLU A 41 -4.87 3.41 -4.88
N GLN A 42 -4.28 4.37 -4.17
CA GLN A 42 -3.07 5.06 -4.63
C GLN A 42 -1.87 4.11 -4.77
N LEU A 43 -1.63 3.26 -3.77
CA LEU A 43 -0.55 2.28 -3.81
C LEU A 43 -0.77 1.21 -4.88
N ALA A 44 -2.01 0.73 -5.01
CA ALA A 44 -2.40 -0.21 -6.06
C ALA A 44 -2.14 0.37 -7.47
N GLY A 45 -2.39 1.67 -7.67
CA GLY A 45 -2.13 2.36 -8.93
C GLY A 45 -0.66 2.41 -9.35
N GLU A 46 0.28 2.28 -8.41
CA GLU A 46 1.72 2.21 -8.68
C GLU A 46 2.19 0.80 -9.09
N ILE A 47 1.35 -0.24 -8.89
CA ILE A 47 1.64 -1.62 -9.31
C ILE A 47 1.29 -1.78 -10.80
N PRO A 48 2.26 -2.04 -11.70
CA PRO A 48 2.00 -2.07 -13.15
C PRO A 48 1.14 -3.24 -13.59
N ASP A 49 1.36 -4.43 -13.00
CA ASP A 49 0.62 -5.63 -13.37
C ASP A 49 -0.80 -5.58 -12.77
N PRO A 50 -1.86 -5.68 -13.60
CA PRO A 50 -3.24 -5.59 -13.12
C PRO A 50 -3.66 -6.77 -12.24
N ARG A 51 -3.02 -7.94 -12.36
CA ARG A 51 -3.27 -9.11 -11.49
C ARG A 51 -2.65 -8.88 -10.13
N GLU A 52 -1.39 -8.46 -10.08
CA GLU A 52 -0.70 -8.12 -8.83
C GLU A 52 -1.40 -6.98 -8.10
N ARG A 53 -1.94 -6.00 -8.85
CA ARG A 53 -2.76 -4.92 -8.29
C ARG A 53 -4.00 -5.44 -7.58
N ALA A 54 -4.73 -6.34 -8.22
CA ALA A 54 -5.93 -6.95 -7.63
C ALA A 54 -5.57 -7.77 -6.39
N GLU A 55 -4.47 -8.54 -6.44
CA GLU A 55 -3.97 -9.30 -5.31
C GLU A 55 -3.56 -8.40 -4.13
N PHE A 56 -2.86 -7.29 -4.41
CA PHE A 56 -2.51 -6.30 -3.40
C PHE A 56 -3.76 -5.74 -2.71
N LEU A 57 -4.77 -5.34 -3.48
CA LEU A 57 -6.03 -4.79 -2.94
C LEU A 57 -6.77 -5.81 -2.06
N ASP A 58 -6.79 -7.09 -2.45
CA ASP A 58 -7.38 -8.17 -1.65
C ASP A 58 -6.65 -8.34 -0.32
N ARG A 59 -5.31 -8.35 -0.35
CA ARG A 59 -4.47 -8.52 0.86
C ARG A 59 -4.55 -7.37 1.86
N VAL A 60 -4.87 -6.15 1.42
CA VAL A 60 -4.97 -4.97 2.29
C VAL A 60 -6.42 -4.64 2.69
N ALA A 61 -7.41 -5.30 2.09
CA ALA A 61 -8.83 -5.14 2.43
C ALA A 61 -9.28 -6.04 3.59
N GLY A 62 -8.54 -7.13 3.87
CA GLY A 62 -8.74 -8.03 5.01
C GLY A 62 -7.98 -7.61 6.26
#